data_AF-A0A3A5JE95-F1
#
_entry.id   AF-A0A3A5JE95-F1
#
_cell.length_a   1.000
_cell.length_b   1.000
_cell.length_c   1.000
_cell.angle_alpha   90.00
_cell.angle_beta   90.00
_cell.angle_gamma   90.00
#
_symmetry.space_group_name_H-M   'P 1'
#
loop_
_entity.id
_entity.type
_entity.pdbx_description
1 polymer ?
#
loop_
_entity_poly.entity_id
_entity_poly.type
_entity_poly.pdbx_seq_one_letter_code
_entity_poly.pdbx_strand_id
1 'polypeptide(L)'
;MLELISALVDPGVLLQQGGGGGGMSTEAAAALASGLAAIGVGLAGVGTGNAQRGIGAAAVGAYSEGSISLGIAIFLTVIPETVIIIGFVAFFLAGA
;
A
#
# COMPACT_ATOMS: atom_id res chain seq x y z
N MET A 1 -28.13 38.03 -16.37
CA MET A 1 -27.77 37.10 -17.47
C MET A 1 -26.29 36.68 -17.42
N LEU A 2 -25.35 37.55 -17.01
CA LEU A 2 -23.94 37.18 -16.77
C LEU A 2 -23.72 36.28 -15.54
N GLU A 3 -24.47 36.48 -14.45
CA GLU A 3 -24.43 35.62 -13.25
C GLU A 3 -24.76 34.13 -13.53
N LEU A 4 -25.69 33.88 -14.46
CA LEU A 4 -26.08 32.52 -14.86
C LEU A 4 -24.97 31.80 -15.64
N ILE A 5 -24.17 32.56 -16.39
CA ILE A 5 -23.01 32.03 -17.13
C ILE A 5 -21.89 31.68 -16.15
N SER A 6 -21.66 32.51 -15.13
CA SER A 6 -20.69 32.21 -14.07
C SER A 6 -21.04 30.94 -13.30
N ALA A 7 -22.32 30.72 -12.99
CA ALA A 7 -22.79 29.52 -12.30
C ALA A 7 -22.64 28.22 -13.14
N LEU A 8 -22.64 28.32 -14.48
CA LEU A 8 -22.40 27.19 -15.39
C LEU A 8 -20.92 26.89 -15.63
N VAL A 9 -20.03 27.84 -15.35
CA VAL A 9 -18.57 27.69 -15.48
C VAL A 9 -17.94 27.19 -14.18
N ASP A 10 -18.71 27.13 -13.09
CA ASP A 10 -18.26 26.54 -11.85
C ASP A 10 -18.12 25.01 -12.02
N PRO A 11 -16.89 24.46 -11.95
CA PRO A 11 -16.67 23.03 -12.14
C PRO A 11 -17.42 22.17 -11.12
N GLY A 12 -17.84 22.74 -9.98
CA GLY A 12 -18.68 22.07 -9.00
C GLY A 12 -20.10 21.79 -9.50
N VAL A 13 -20.71 22.72 -10.25
CA VAL A 13 -22.07 22.56 -10.79
C VAL A 13 -22.08 21.58 -11.97
N LEU A 14 -21.05 21.62 -12.82
CA LEU A 14 -20.90 20.69 -13.95
C LEU A 14 -20.67 19.24 -13.49
N LEU A 15 -19.97 19.02 -12.38
CA LEU A 15 -19.81 17.68 -11.78
C LEU A 15 -21.07 17.21 -11.04
N GLN A 16 -21.91 18.14 -10.55
CA GLN A 16 -23.13 17.80 -9.81
C GLN A 16 -24.30 17.44 -10.74
N GLN A 17 -24.37 18.01 -11.94
CA GLN A 17 -25.48 17.80 -12.87
C GLN A 17 -25.52 16.40 -13.53
N GLY A 18 -24.44 15.62 -13.44
CA GLY A 18 -24.37 14.24 -13.95
C GLY A 18 -24.71 13.14 -12.94
N GLY A 19 -24.94 13.47 -11.66
CA GLY A 19 -24.93 12.50 -10.56
C GLY A 19 -26.29 12.17 -9.95
N GLY A 20 -27.21 11.59 -10.73
CA GLY A 20 -28.41 10.96 -10.18
C GLY A 20 -28.08 9.63 -9.48
N GLY A 21 -27.64 9.67 -8.21
CA GLY A 21 -27.54 8.49 -7.34
C GLY A 21 -26.37 8.50 -6.36
N GLY A 22 -26.67 8.70 -5.07
CA GLY A 22 -25.92 8.20 -3.90
C GLY A 22 -24.39 8.08 -3.96
N GLY A 23 -23.67 9.09 -4.47
CA GLY A 23 -22.21 9.09 -4.51
C GLY A 23 -21.60 9.41 -3.14
N MET A 24 -20.61 8.63 -2.71
CA MET A 24 -19.75 8.94 -1.56
C MET A 24 -19.05 10.28 -1.78
N SER A 25 -18.92 11.11 -0.75
CA SER A 25 -18.17 12.37 -0.88
C SER A 25 -16.70 12.08 -1.21
N THR A 26 -16.05 13.00 -1.92
CA THR A 26 -14.64 12.87 -2.31
C THR A 26 -13.74 12.69 -1.10
N GLU A 27 -14.04 13.37 0.00
CA GLU A 27 -13.31 13.28 1.27
C GLU A 27 -13.48 11.90 1.90
N ALA A 28 -14.71 11.38 1.89
CA ALA A 28 -14.99 10.04 2.40
C ALA A 28 -14.29 8.98 1.55
N ALA A 29 -14.34 9.09 0.21
CA ALA A 29 -13.65 8.18 -0.69
C ALA A 29 -12.12 8.18 -0.47
N ALA A 30 -11.52 9.36 -0.27
CA ALA A 30 -10.10 9.49 0.04
C ALA A 30 -9.73 8.85 1.39
N ALA A 31 -10.55 9.06 2.43
CA ALA A 31 -10.35 8.45 3.74
C ALA A 31 -10.47 6.91 3.70
N LEU A 32 -11.38 6.37 2.88
CA LEU A 32 -11.52 4.94 2.69
C LEU A 32 -10.30 4.36 1.95
N ALA A 33 -9.83 5.04 0.90
CA ALA A 33 -8.65 4.62 0.14
C ALA A 33 -7.39 4.55 1.01
N SER A 34 -7.14 5.58 1.82
CA SER A 34 -5.99 5.60 2.74
C SER A 34 -6.09 4.56 3.85
N GLY A 35 -7.30 4.35 4.40
CA GLY A 35 -7.56 3.28 5.37
C GLY A 35 -7.27 1.89 4.82
N LEU A 36 -7.73 1.59 3.60
CA LEU A 36 -7.46 0.32 2.94
C LEU A 36 -5.98 0.14 2.59
N ALA A 37 -5.30 1.21 2.16
CA ALA A 37 -3.86 1.19 1.92
C ALA A 37 -3.08 0.88 3.20
N ALA A 38 -3.46 1.50 4.33
CA ALA A 38 -2.85 1.25 5.64
C ALA A 38 -3.02 -0.21 6.10
N ILE A 39 -4.21 -0.78 5.90
CA ILE A 39 -4.46 -2.20 6.18
C ILE A 39 -3.61 -3.09 5.27
N GLY A 40 -3.51 -2.75 3.97
CA GLY A 40 -2.68 -3.46 3.00
C GLY A 40 -1.22 -3.52 3.39
N VAL A 41 -0.61 -2.39 3.76
CA VAL A 41 0.79 -2.37 4.22
C VAL A 41 0.98 -3.08 5.56
N GLY A 42 0.00 -3.00 6.47
CA GLY A 42 0.02 -3.76 7.73
C GLY A 42 0.02 -5.27 7.49
N LEU A 43 -0.82 -5.78 6.58
CA LEU A 43 -0.85 -7.19 6.18
C LEU A 43 0.45 -7.62 5.48
N ALA A 44 1.01 -6.77 4.62
CA ALA A 44 2.31 -7.02 4.00
C ALA A 44 3.43 -7.15 5.05
N GLY A 45 3.39 -6.32 6.11
CA GLY A 45 4.34 -6.39 7.22
C GLY A 45 4.23 -7.69 8.00
N VAL A 46 3.01 -8.13 8.32
CA VAL A 46 2.76 -9.42 8.98
C VAL A 46 3.24 -10.59 8.12
N GLY A 47 2.98 -10.56 6.80
CA GLY A 47 3.46 -11.58 5.87
C GLY A 47 4.98 -11.63 5.81
N THR A 48 5.62 -10.48 5.72
CA THR A 48 7.09 -10.32 5.68
C THR A 48 7.74 -10.87 6.94
N GLY A 49 7.28 -10.46 8.12
CA GLY A 49 7.83 -10.94 9.39
C GLY A 49 7.69 -12.44 9.59
N ASN A 50 6.57 -13.03 9.17
CA ASN A 50 6.36 -14.49 9.22
C ASN A 50 7.33 -15.23 8.30
N ALA A 51 7.54 -14.76 7.07
CA ALA A 51 8.51 -15.35 6.15
C ALA A 51 9.94 -15.25 6.68
N GLN A 52 10.32 -14.09 7.21
CA GLN A 52 11.67 -13.81 7.72
C GLN A 52 12.02 -14.66 8.94
N ARG A 53 11.06 -14.94 9.83
CA ARG A 53 11.26 -15.86 10.96
C ARG A 53 11.69 -17.26 10.49
N GLY A 54 11.00 -17.81 9.48
CA GLY A 54 11.29 -19.16 8.97
C GLY A 54 12.64 -19.20 8.24
N ILE A 55 12.87 -18.23 7.36
CA ILE A 55 14.12 -18.14 6.58
C ILE A 55 15.32 -17.90 7.50
N GLY A 56 15.20 -17.01 8.50
CA GLY A 56 16.27 -16.73 9.46
C GLY A 56 16.66 -17.95 10.29
N ALA A 57 15.68 -18.70 10.80
CA ALA A 57 15.95 -19.93 11.55
C ALA A 57 16.67 -21.00 10.69
N ALA A 58 16.20 -21.20 9.45
CA ALA A 58 16.83 -22.13 8.51
C ALA A 58 18.24 -21.70 8.09
N ALA A 59 18.44 -20.40 7.82
CA ALA A 59 19.72 -19.85 7.40
C ALA A 59 20.79 -19.96 8.49
N VAL A 60 20.44 -19.71 9.76
CA VAL A 60 21.36 -19.88 10.89
C VAL A 60 21.72 -21.36 11.09
N GLY A 61 20.73 -22.27 10.97
CA GLY A 61 20.97 -23.71 11.02
C GLY A 61 21.94 -24.17 9.93
N ALA A 62 21.64 -23.83 8.68
CA ALA A 62 22.46 -24.16 7.52
C ALA A 62 23.89 -23.58 7.61
N TYR A 63 24.05 -22.35 8.11
CA TYR A 63 25.36 -21.74 8.36
C TYR A 63 26.14 -22.50 9.44
N SER A 64 25.46 -22.91 10.52
CA SER A 64 26.09 -23.67 11.61
C SER A 64 26.58 -25.06 11.17
N GLU A 65 25.89 -25.68 10.22
CA GLU A 65 26.28 -26.96 9.60
C GLU A 65 27.37 -26.80 8.53
N GLY A 66 27.77 -25.56 8.21
CA GLY A 66 28.76 -25.27 7.16
C GLY A 66 28.26 -25.49 5.74
N SER A 67 26.94 -25.57 5.53
CA SER A 67 26.33 -25.83 4.21
C SER A 67 26.21 -24.58 3.33
N ILE A 68 26.19 -23.39 3.93
CA ILE A 68 26.14 -22.09 3.24
C ILE A 68 27.09 -21.07 3.88
N SER A 69 27.49 -20.05 3.12
CA SER A 69 28.26 -18.93 3.66
C SER A 69 27.37 -17.90 4.38
N LEU A 70 27.96 -17.10 5.26
CA LEU A 70 27.27 -16.00 5.95
C LEU A 70 26.62 -15.02 4.97
N GLY A 71 27.28 -14.74 3.83
CA GLY A 71 26.74 -13.85 2.79
C GLY A 71 25.45 -14.40 2.17
N ILE A 72 25.38 -15.71 1.91
CA ILE A 72 24.15 -16.36 1.41
C ILE A 72 23.07 -16.34 2.49
N ALA A 73 23.42 -16.63 3.74
CA ALA A 73 22.47 -16.59 4.85
C ALA A 73 21.80 -15.20 4.97
N ILE A 74 22.59 -14.12 4.91
CA ILE A 74 22.09 -12.74 4.93
C ILE A 74 21.25 -12.46 3.68
N PHE A 75 21.72 -12.83 2.49
CA PHE A 75 20.98 -12.63 1.25
C PHE A 75 19.59 -13.28 1.27
N LEU A 76 19.47 -14.49 1.81
CA LEU A 76 18.17 -15.15 1.92
C LEU A 76 17.23 -14.42 2.88
N THR A 77 17.75 -13.90 4.00
CA THR A 77 16.93 -13.17 4.99
C THR A 77 16.41 -11.82 4.53
N VAL A 78 17.00 -11.22 3.47
CA VAL A 78 16.52 -9.94 2.90
C VAL A 78 15.49 -10.11 1.80
N ILE A 79 15.27 -11.33 1.29
CA ILE A 79 14.23 -11.61 0.28
C ILE A 79 12.83 -11.19 0.78
N PRO A 80 12.41 -11.53 2.02
CA PRO A 80 11.13 -11.09 2.56
C PRO A 80 10.97 -9.57 2.59
N GLU A 81 12.06 -8.83 2.81
CA GLU A 81 12.03 -7.36 2.90
C GLU A 81 11.49 -6.72 1.60
N THR A 82 11.67 -7.38 0.45
CA THR A 82 11.14 -6.89 -0.84
C THR A 82 9.61 -6.80 -0.84
N VAL A 83 8.91 -7.68 -0.10
CA VAL A 83 7.45 -7.71 -0.02
C VAL A 83 6.94 -6.48 0.71
N ILE A 84 7.51 -6.14 1.87
CA ILE A 84 7.10 -4.96 2.63
C ILE A 84 7.46 -3.66 1.90
N ILE A 85 8.59 -3.62 1.19
CA ILE A 85 8.95 -2.46 0.36
C ILE A 85 7.89 -2.22 -0.73
N ILE A 86 7.43 -3.29 -1.42
CA ILE A 86 6.35 -3.17 -2.41
C ILE A 86 5.05 -2.72 -1.74
N GLY A 87 4.75 -3.21 -0.52
CA GLY A 87 3.61 -2.74 0.28
C GLY A 87 3.66 -1.23 0.56
N PHE A 88 4.82 -0.69 0.94
CA PHE A 88 5.01 0.74 1.14
C PHE A 88 4.91 1.55 -0.17
N VAL A 89 5.43 1.02 -1.29
CA VAL A 89 5.28 1.66 -2.59
C VAL A 89 3.80 1.79 -2.97
N ALA A 90 3.01 0.73 -2.77
CA ALA A 90 1.57 0.75 -3.02
C ALA A 90 0.83 1.73 -2.09
N PHE A 91 1.25 1.81 -0.82
CA PHE A 91 0.69 2.75 0.16
C PHE A 91 0.84 4.20 -0.29
N PHE A 92 2.06 4.63 -0.66
CA PHE A 92 2.29 6.00 -1.14
C PHE A 92 1.60 6.29 -2.48
N LEU A 93 1.51 5.29 -3.36
CA LEU A 93 0.80 5.45 -4.64
C LEU A 93 -0.71 5.63 -4.45
N ALA A 94 -1.28 5.07 -3.39
CA ALA A 94 -2.69 5.24 -3.04
C ALA A 94 -3.02 6.65 -2.49
N GLY A 95 -2.04 7.54 -2.36
CA GLY A 95 -2.22 8.89 -1.80
C GLY A 95 -2.35 8.91 -0.29
N ALA A 96 -1.79 7.90 0.38
CA ALA A 96 -1.75 7.76 1.84
C ALA A 96 -0.41 8.20 2.44
#